data_AF-A0A1G9D6R6-F1
#
_entry.id   AF-A0A1G9D6R6-F1
#
_cell.length_a   1.000
_cell.length_b   1.000
_cell.length_c   1.000
_cell.angle_alpha   90.00
_cell.angle_beta   90.00
_cell.angle_gamma   90.00
#
_symmetry.space_group_name_H-M   'P 1'
#
loop_
_entity.id
_entity.type
_entity.pdbx_description
1 polymer ?
#
loop_
_entity_poly.entity_id
_entity_poly.type
_entity_poly.pdbx_seq_one_letter_code
_entity_poly.pdbx_strand_id
1 'polypeptide(L)'
;MSEAWRRFSWGDVHHVPSEELTEQQRMELDLPRSLRPSDSRVIQQAVFEPAFKHLDRAFRALDPSFVDEEEAIAWRAARQQALHLVLAAVAGSPWAGSLVLRGSVLLPVWLGEQAREPGDLDFVVVPEDWRLEQGRTEVMLEGIAEAAQRLAEERGGPLDISARGAITEQIWTYDRVPGLRMVLPWSVPGRPGGQVQLDFVFNEKLAQAPEPVQLPGGVVVQAATPALSLAWKVMWLVSDSYPQGKDLYDAVLLAERCPLPWALLDAAFRLAEAEPYPVRQVQMADLEQIRAYVEWEDFQREYPQLGTDRDAYVDRLLVALAPTFMEAPEAQS
;
A
#
# COMPACT_ATOMS: atom_id res chain seq x y z
N MET A 1 21.39 8.36 -21.29
CA MET A 1 20.01 8.73 -20.94
C MET A 1 19.25 9.04 -22.21
N SER A 2 18.12 8.36 -22.45
CA SER A 2 17.26 8.54 -23.64
C SER A 2 16.49 9.85 -23.59
N GLU A 3 15.92 10.28 -24.73
CA GLU A 3 15.05 11.45 -24.78
C GLU A 3 13.74 11.23 -24.01
N ALA A 4 13.23 9.98 -24.01
CA ALA A 4 12.02 9.61 -23.27
C ALA A 4 12.16 9.89 -21.77
N TRP A 5 13.27 9.45 -21.14
CA TRP A 5 13.54 9.71 -19.72
C TRP A 5 13.74 11.20 -19.37
N ARG A 6 14.28 11.99 -20.30
CA ARG A 6 14.41 13.45 -20.10
C ARG A 6 13.06 14.15 -20.07
N ARG A 7 12.10 13.67 -20.86
CA ARG A 7 10.75 14.22 -20.96
C ARG A 7 9.79 13.68 -19.91
N PHE A 8 10.11 12.54 -19.30
CA PHE A 8 9.34 11.95 -18.20
C PHE A 8 9.25 12.93 -17.02
N SER A 9 8.07 13.50 -16.81
CA SER A 9 7.81 14.55 -15.82
C SER A 9 6.31 14.62 -15.52
N TRP A 10 5.95 15.40 -14.49
CA TRP A 10 4.58 15.58 -14.00
C TRP A 10 3.53 15.99 -15.05
N GLY A 11 3.91 16.54 -16.21
CA GLY A 11 2.97 17.11 -17.19
C GLY A 11 2.92 16.47 -18.58
N ASP A 12 3.95 15.72 -19.00
CA ASP A 12 4.12 15.39 -20.42
C ASP A 12 4.00 13.89 -20.75
N VAL A 13 4.44 13.00 -19.85
CA VAL A 13 4.51 11.56 -20.13
C VAL A 13 4.19 10.78 -18.85
N HIS A 14 2.99 10.22 -18.81
CA HIS A 14 2.58 9.28 -17.75
C HIS A 14 3.01 7.85 -18.04
N HIS A 15 3.80 7.58 -19.09
CA HIS A 15 4.29 6.23 -19.39
C HIS A 15 5.72 6.07 -18.92
N VAL A 16 5.98 5.01 -18.16
CA VAL A 16 7.33 4.64 -17.76
C VAL A 16 8.10 4.19 -19.01
N PRO A 17 9.22 4.84 -19.39
CA PRO A 17 10.02 4.39 -20.51
C PRO A 17 10.58 2.98 -20.26
N SER A 18 10.64 2.17 -21.31
CA SER A 18 11.09 0.77 -21.23
C SER A 18 12.62 0.60 -21.17
N GLU A 19 13.39 1.68 -21.38
CA GLU A 19 14.85 1.61 -21.31
C GLU A 19 15.34 1.62 -19.87
N GLU A 20 16.25 0.71 -19.53
CA GLU A 20 16.95 0.68 -18.23
C GLU A 20 17.77 1.96 -18.01
N LEU A 21 17.65 2.51 -16.80
CA LEU A 21 18.49 3.60 -16.31
C LEU A 21 19.71 3.04 -15.58
N THR A 22 20.85 3.71 -15.73
CA THR A 22 21.95 3.51 -14.77
C THR A 22 21.60 4.19 -13.45
N GLU A 23 22.21 3.74 -12.35
CA GLU A 23 22.00 4.35 -11.03
C GLU A 23 22.30 5.86 -11.05
N GLN A 24 23.36 6.27 -11.76
CA GLN A 24 23.69 7.68 -11.93
C GLN A 24 22.56 8.45 -12.64
N GLN A 25 21.98 7.90 -13.69
CA GLN A 25 20.90 8.57 -14.42
C GLN A 25 19.62 8.65 -13.59
N ARG A 26 19.30 7.60 -12.83
CA ARG A 26 18.18 7.61 -11.88
C ARG A 26 18.35 8.72 -10.84
N MET A 27 19.56 8.86 -10.27
CA MET A 27 19.89 9.93 -9.32
C MET A 27 19.81 11.32 -9.95
N GLU A 28 20.30 11.50 -11.19
CA GLU A 28 20.20 12.77 -11.92
C GLU A 28 18.75 13.20 -12.19
N LEU A 29 17.84 12.24 -12.32
CA LEU A 29 16.40 12.48 -12.52
C LEU A 29 15.60 12.45 -11.21
N ASP A 30 16.26 12.13 -10.10
CA ASP A 30 15.68 11.99 -8.76
C ASP A 30 14.42 11.08 -8.73
N LEU A 31 14.56 9.88 -9.32
CA LEU A 31 13.49 8.87 -9.42
C LEU A 31 13.62 7.79 -8.34
N PRO A 32 12.53 7.18 -7.86
CA PRO A 32 12.60 6.03 -6.94
C PRO A 32 13.37 4.85 -7.52
N ARG A 33 14.02 4.05 -6.66
CA ARG A 33 14.71 2.81 -7.07
C ARG A 33 13.71 1.72 -7.45
N SER A 34 12.51 1.71 -6.87
CA SER A 34 11.44 0.78 -7.25
C SER A 34 10.78 1.12 -8.59
N LEU A 35 10.99 2.33 -9.13
CA LEU A 35 10.45 2.68 -10.45
C LEU A 35 11.28 2.02 -11.55
N ARG A 36 10.90 0.80 -11.90
CA ARG A 36 11.59 0.00 -12.92
C ARG A 36 10.88 0.11 -14.26
N PRO A 37 11.63 0.12 -15.38
CA PRO A 37 11.06 -0.07 -16.71
C PRO A 37 10.30 -1.40 -16.81
N SER A 38 9.19 -1.41 -17.53
CA SER A 38 8.53 -2.63 -17.95
C SER A 38 9.13 -3.21 -19.21
N ASP A 39 8.74 -4.46 -19.51
CA ASP A 39 8.93 -5.05 -20.83
C ASP A 39 8.34 -4.15 -21.93
N SER A 40 9.03 -3.99 -23.05
CA SER A 40 8.57 -3.16 -24.18
C SER A 40 7.26 -3.63 -24.82
N ARG A 41 6.81 -4.86 -24.53
CA ARG A 41 5.53 -5.42 -24.99
C ARG A 41 4.32 -4.80 -24.28
N VAL A 42 4.53 -4.13 -23.16
CA VAL A 42 3.45 -3.56 -22.35
C VAL A 42 3.63 -2.07 -22.12
N ILE A 43 2.54 -1.39 -21.84
CA ILE A 43 2.55 0.03 -21.50
C ILE A 43 2.30 0.15 -20.01
N GLN A 44 3.28 0.67 -19.27
CA GLN A 44 3.14 0.91 -17.84
C GLN A 44 2.94 2.40 -17.58
N GLN A 45 1.87 2.75 -16.86
CA GLN A 45 1.62 4.12 -16.45
C GLN A 45 2.36 4.44 -15.14
N ALA A 46 2.70 5.70 -14.94
CA ALA A 46 3.25 6.25 -13.72
C ALA A 46 2.20 7.14 -13.04
N VAL A 47 2.05 6.99 -11.73
CA VAL A 47 1.19 7.82 -10.90
C VAL A 47 1.97 8.38 -9.72
N PHE A 48 1.46 9.46 -9.14
CA PHE A 48 2.02 10.02 -7.92
C PHE A 48 2.00 8.98 -6.79
N GLU A 49 3.11 8.91 -6.05
CA GLU A 49 3.23 8.13 -4.83
C GLU A 49 3.69 9.06 -3.70
N PRO A 50 2.80 9.45 -2.77
CA PRO A 50 3.14 10.28 -1.62
C PRO A 50 4.32 9.73 -0.81
N ALA A 51 4.47 8.41 -0.75
CA ALA A 51 5.56 7.78 0.01
C ALA A 51 6.98 8.19 -0.49
N PHE A 52 7.06 8.69 -1.72
CA PHE A 52 8.28 9.18 -2.35
C PHE A 52 8.37 10.71 -2.41
N LYS A 53 7.56 11.46 -1.65
CA LYS A 53 7.51 12.93 -1.79
C LYS A 53 8.82 13.65 -1.47
N HIS A 54 9.76 12.98 -0.81
CA HIS A 54 11.13 13.44 -0.62
C HIS A 54 11.97 13.49 -1.92
N LEU A 55 11.44 12.97 -3.03
CA LEU A 55 12.02 12.99 -4.37
C LEU A 55 11.25 13.96 -5.28
N ASP A 56 11.95 14.64 -6.19
CA ASP A 56 11.36 15.55 -7.19
C ASP A 56 10.38 14.82 -8.11
N ARG A 57 10.64 13.54 -8.40
CA ARG A 57 9.84 12.69 -9.28
C ARG A 57 9.27 11.48 -8.52
N ALA A 58 8.46 11.78 -7.51
CA ALA A 58 7.74 10.83 -6.65
C ALA A 58 6.71 9.96 -7.39
N PHE A 59 7.16 9.10 -8.30
CA PHE A 59 6.30 8.23 -9.10
C PHE A 59 6.40 6.77 -8.69
N ARG A 60 5.27 6.06 -8.74
CA ARG A 60 5.26 4.60 -8.84
C ARG A 60 4.70 4.16 -10.18
N ALA A 61 5.08 2.97 -10.61
CA ALA A 61 4.50 2.35 -11.79
C ALA A 61 3.19 1.61 -11.42
N LEU A 62 2.14 1.77 -12.23
CA LEU A 62 0.91 0.99 -12.15
C LEU A 62 1.10 -0.41 -12.76
N ASP A 63 0.10 -1.27 -12.64
CA ASP A 63 0.08 -2.51 -13.41
C ASP A 63 0.11 -2.20 -14.93
N PRO A 64 0.80 -3.03 -15.73
CA PRO A 64 0.91 -2.85 -17.16
C PRO A 64 -0.45 -3.01 -17.86
N SER A 65 -0.66 -2.18 -18.88
CA SER A 65 -1.75 -2.33 -19.83
C SER A 65 -1.34 -3.25 -20.98
N PHE A 66 -2.24 -4.14 -21.36
CA PHE A 66 -2.07 -5.11 -22.44
C PHE A 66 -3.04 -4.81 -23.59
N VAL A 67 -2.62 -5.10 -24.81
CA VAL A 67 -3.50 -5.05 -25.98
C VAL A 67 -4.39 -6.29 -26.04
N ASP A 68 -3.88 -7.43 -25.57
CA ASP A 68 -4.59 -8.71 -25.53
C ASP A 68 -5.16 -8.97 -24.13
N GLU A 69 -6.47 -9.18 -24.05
CA GLU A 69 -7.19 -9.45 -22.80
C GLU A 69 -6.80 -10.82 -22.20
N GLU A 70 -6.51 -11.83 -23.02
CA GLU A 70 -6.08 -13.13 -22.50
C GLU A 70 -4.69 -13.03 -21.83
N GLU A 71 -3.79 -12.23 -22.40
CA GLU A 71 -2.50 -11.92 -21.79
C GLU A 71 -2.67 -11.12 -20.49
N ALA A 72 -3.58 -10.14 -20.48
CA ALA A 72 -3.92 -9.36 -19.28
C ALA A 72 -4.44 -10.24 -18.14
N ILE A 73 -5.35 -11.18 -18.43
CA ILE A 73 -5.90 -12.13 -17.46
C ILE A 73 -4.80 -13.05 -16.93
N ALA A 74 -3.98 -13.60 -17.82
CA ALA A 74 -2.89 -14.49 -17.44
C ALA A 74 -1.83 -13.78 -16.58
N TRP A 75 -1.50 -12.53 -16.91
CA TRP A 75 -0.56 -11.71 -16.15
C TRP A 75 -1.12 -11.37 -14.76
N ARG A 76 -2.39 -10.95 -14.66
CA ARG A 76 -3.05 -10.70 -13.36
C ARG A 76 -3.07 -11.94 -12.47
N ALA A 77 -3.36 -13.12 -13.05
CA ALA A 77 -3.31 -14.38 -12.33
C ALA A 77 -1.89 -14.70 -11.82
N ALA A 78 -0.85 -14.46 -12.62
CA ALA A 78 0.55 -14.63 -12.20
C ALA A 78 0.94 -13.64 -11.09
N ARG A 79 0.53 -12.37 -11.19
CA ARG A 79 0.73 -11.34 -10.17
C ARG A 79 0.11 -11.74 -8.84
N GLN A 80 -1.16 -12.17 -8.85
CA GLN A 80 -1.85 -12.64 -7.64
C GLN A 80 -1.17 -13.86 -7.04
N GLN A 81 -0.71 -14.81 -7.86
CA GLN A 81 0.06 -15.96 -7.39
C GLN A 81 1.38 -15.54 -6.74
N ALA A 82 2.10 -14.57 -7.33
CA ALA A 82 3.34 -14.02 -6.76
C ALA A 82 3.09 -13.35 -5.42
N LEU A 83 2.06 -12.52 -5.30
CA LEU A 83 1.69 -11.86 -4.05
C LEU A 83 1.36 -12.90 -2.96
N HIS A 84 0.53 -13.90 -3.26
CA HIS A 84 0.20 -14.97 -2.31
C HIS A 84 1.41 -15.82 -1.92
N LEU A 85 2.33 -16.05 -2.85
CA LEU A 85 3.56 -16.79 -2.58
C LEU A 85 4.48 -16.02 -1.64
N VAL A 86 4.73 -14.74 -1.90
CA VAL A 86 5.54 -13.88 -1.04
C VAL A 86 4.91 -13.77 0.35
N LEU A 87 3.60 -13.59 0.44
CA LEU A 87 2.89 -13.57 1.71
C LEU A 87 3.00 -14.88 2.49
N ALA A 88 2.90 -16.03 1.81
CA ALA A 88 3.13 -17.33 2.42
C ALA A 88 4.58 -17.49 2.91
N ALA A 89 5.56 -16.96 2.18
CA ALA A 89 6.95 -16.95 2.60
C ALA A 89 7.18 -16.09 3.85
N VAL A 90 6.56 -14.91 3.92
CA VAL A 90 6.58 -14.06 5.13
C VAL A 90 5.96 -14.80 6.32
N ALA A 91 4.79 -15.41 6.14
CA ALA A 91 4.09 -16.13 7.20
C ALA A 91 4.86 -17.36 7.71
N GLY A 92 5.60 -18.04 6.83
CA GLY A 92 6.47 -19.17 7.17
C GLY A 92 7.86 -18.77 7.69
N SER A 93 8.16 -17.48 7.76
CA SER A 93 9.49 -16.99 8.12
C SER A 93 9.68 -16.82 9.64
N PRO A 94 10.93 -16.73 10.12
CA PRO A 94 11.21 -16.38 11.52
C PRO A 94 10.67 -15.01 11.95
N TRP A 95 10.34 -14.12 11.00
CA TRP A 95 9.87 -12.76 11.27
C TRP A 95 8.35 -12.63 11.31
N ALA A 96 7.58 -13.71 11.09
CA ALA A 96 6.12 -13.66 11.08
C ALA A 96 5.53 -13.09 12.38
N GLY A 97 6.17 -13.37 13.53
CA GLY A 97 5.75 -12.81 14.83
C GLY A 97 6.10 -11.33 15.04
N SER A 98 6.91 -10.75 14.17
CA SER A 98 7.35 -9.35 14.18
C SER A 98 6.70 -8.50 13.09
N LEU A 99 5.76 -9.07 12.33
CA LEU A 99 5.11 -8.41 11.21
C LEU A 99 3.59 -8.50 11.37
N VAL A 100 2.95 -7.34 11.48
CA VAL A 100 1.50 -7.22 11.51
C VAL A 100 1.03 -6.73 10.15
N LEU A 101 0.34 -7.61 9.44
CA LEU A 101 -0.22 -7.29 8.14
C LEU A 101 -1.32 -6.23 8.25
N ARG A 102 -1.35 -5.30 7.31
CA ARG A 102 -2.39 -4.26 7.18
C ARG A 102 -2.66 -3.98 5.71
N GLY A 103 -3.46 -2.95 5.44
CA GLY A 103 -3.65 -2.45 4.09
C GLY A 103 -4.53 -3.32 3.21
N SER A 104 -4.32 -3.21 1.90
CA SER A 104 -5.30 -3.61 0.88
C SER A 104 -5.53 -5.12 0.82
N VAL A 105 -4.53 -5.94 1.17
CA VAL A 105 -4.61 -7.39 1.06
C VAL A 105 -5.60 -8.04 2.02
N LEU A 106 -5.99 -7.33 3.09
CA LEU A 106 -6.97 -7.80 4.05
C LEU A 106 -8.42 -7.53 3.60
N LEU A 107 -8.62 -6.56 2.70
CA LEU A 107 -9.94 -6.12 2.28
C LEU A 107 -10.78 -7.24 1.65
N PRO A 108 -10.25 -8.13 0.80
CA PRO A 108 -11.05 -9.24 0.25
C PRO A 108 -11.63 -10.17 1.32
N VAL A 109 -10.93 -10.35 2.46
CA VAL A 109 -11.42 -11.17 3.57
C VAL A 109 -12.63 -10.52 4.25
N TRP A 110 -12.66 -9.19 4.30
CA TRP A 110 -13.72 -8.43 5.00
C TRP A 110 -14.87 -8.00 4.10
N LEU A 111 -14.56 -7.68 2.84
CA LEU A 111 -15.47 -7.05 1.89
C LEU A 111 -15.92 -8.00 0.76
N GLY A 112 -15.23 -9.12 0.57
CA GLY A 112 -15.50 -10.06 -0.52
C GLY A 112 -15.26 -9.42 -1.89
N GLU A 113 -16.17 -9.68 -2.84
CA GLU A 113 -16.08 -9.18 -4.23
C GLU A 113 -16.10 -7.66 -4.37
N GLN A 114 -16.51 -6.93 -3.33
CA GLN A 114 -16.47 -5.46 -3.34
C GLN A 114 -15.09 -4.91 -2.99
N ALA A 115 -14.16 -5.74 -2.50
CA ALA A 115 -12.79 -5.29 -2.32
C ALA A 115 -12.17 -5.01 -3.70
N ARG A 116 -11.47 -3.89 -3.82
CA ARG A 116 -10.53 -3.70 -4.92
C ARG A 116 -9.40 -4.74 -4.84
N GLU A 117 -8.77 -5.02 -5.97
CA GLU A 117 -7.62 -5.92 -5.99
C GLU A 117 -6.47 -5.34 -5.12
N PRO A 118 -5.79 -6.19 -4.30
CA PRO A 118 -4.66 -5.74 -3.50
C PRO A 118 -3.48 -5.25 -4.35
N GLY A 119 -2.89 -4.12 -3.94
CA GLY A 119 -1.76 -3.50 -4.62
C GLY A 119 -0.41 -4.07 -4.17
N ASP A 120 -0.27 -4.28 -2.86
CA ASP A 120 0.98 -4.45 -2.11
C ASP A 120 0.74 -5.26 -0.83
N LEU A 121 1.83 -5.58 -0.14
CA LEU A 121 1.83 -6.16 1.20
C LEU A 121 2.34 -5.13 2.21
N ASP A 122 1.45 -4.56 3.01
CA ASP A 122 1.81 -3.58 4.04
C ASP A 122 1.97 -4.24 5.41
N PHE A 123 3.09 -3.96 6.09
CA PHE A 123 3.37 -4.47 7.42
C PHE A 123 3.70 -3.35 8.40
N VAL A 124 3.14 -3.44 9.61
CA VAL A 124 3.70 -2.78 10.79
C VAL A 124 4.73 -3.71 11.41
N VAL A 125 5.94 -3.22 11.61
CA VAL A 125 7.01 -3.95 12.29
C VAL A 125 6.83 -3.82 13.80
N VAL A 126 6.78 -4.95 14.50
CA VAL A 126 6.61 -5.02 15.96
C VAL A 126 7.76 -5.79 16.61
N PRO A 127 8.14 -5.48 17.87
CA PRO A 127 7.63 -4.40 18.73
C PRO A 127 7.94 -2.98 18.25
N GLU A 128 7.23 -1.98 18.79
CA GLU A 128 7.31 -0.56 18.40
C GLU A 128 8.72 0.06 18.55
N ASP A 129 9.60 -0.55 19.36
CA ASP A 129 10.98 -0.13 19.55
C ASP A 129 11.95 -0.72 18.49
N TRP A 130 11.45 -1.52 17.54
CA TRP A 130 12.18 -1.89 16.35
C TRP A 130 12.37 -0.68 15.45
N ARG A 131 13.63 -0.25 15.31
CA ARG A 131 14.03 0.87 14.46
C ARG A 131 14.60 0.40 13.13
N LEU A 132 14.38 1.22 12.12
CA LEU A 132 14.83 0.98 10.75
C LEU A 132 16.34 0.72 10.67
N GLU A 133 17.16 1.48 11.42
CA GLU A 133 18.62 1.46 11.34
C GLU A 133 19.29 0.28 12.06
N GLN A 134 18.51 -0.65 12.61
CA GLN A 134 19.05 -1.81 13.31
C GLN A 134 19.48 -2.89 12.31
N GLY A 135 20.64 -3.52 12.54
CA GLY A 135 21.14 -4.59 11.65
C GLY A 135 20.19 -5.77 11.47
N ARG A 136 19.27 -6.01 12.44
CA ARG A 136 18.22 -7.02 12.30
C ARG A 136 17.21 -6.72 11.18
N THR A 137 17.08 -5.46 10.76
CA THR A 137 16.18 -5.05 9.67
C THR A 137 16.68 -5.54 8.31
N GLU A 138 17.98 -5.38 8.03
CA GLU A 138 18.59 -5.89 6.79
C GLU A 138 18.47 -7.41 6.71
N VAL A 139 18.80 -8.11 7.80
CA VAL A 139 18.65 -9.57 7.91
C VAL A 139 17.20 -10.02 7.68
N MET A 140 16.22 -9.25 8.16
CA MET A 140 14.80 -9.53 7.91
C MET A 140 14.44 -9.41 6.43
N LEU A 141 14.84 -8.32 5.77
CA LEU A 141 14.49 -8.08 4.37
C LEU A 141 15.15 -9.09 3.43
N GLU A 142 16.45 -9.32 3.59
CA GLU A 142 17.18 -10.35 2.83
C GLU A 142 16.56 -11.72 3.04
N GLY A 143 16.29 -12.07 4.28
CA GLY A 143 15.74 -13.37 4.62
C GLY A 143 14.30 -13.59 4.11
N ILE A 144 13.46 -12.55 4.04
CA ILE A 144 12.13 -12.61 3.40
C ILE A 144 12.29 -12.83 1.89
N ALA A 145 13.18 -12.09 1.23
CA ALA A 145 13.45 -12.23 -0.19
C ALA A 145 13.91 -13.66 -0.53
N GLU A 146 14.86 -14.20 0.24
CA GLU A 146 15.32 -15.57 0.08
C GLU A 146 14.24 -16.62 0.38
N ALA A 147 13.39 -16.39 1.40
CA ALA A 147 12.29 -17.30 1.71
C ALA A 147 11.28 -17.36 0.57
N ALA A 148 10.97 -16.22 -0.07
CA ALA A 148 10.08 -16.16 -1.22
C ALA A 148 10.66 -16.90 -2.43
N GLN A 149 11.96 -16.71 -2.72
CA GLN A 149 12.64 -17.44 -3.79
C GLN A 149 12.62 -18.97 -3.52
N ARG A 150 13.02 -19.41 -2.33
CA ARG A 150 13.02 -20.83 -1.96
C ARG A 150 11.61 -21.45 -2.09
N LEU A 151 10.58 -20.74 -1.62
CA LEU A 151 9.20 -21.24 -1.72
C LEU A 151 8.73 -21.36 -3.18
N ALA A 152 9.16 -20.46 -4.07
CA ALA A 152 8.88 -20.57 -5.50
C ALA A 152 9.57 -21.79 -6.12
N GLU A 153 10.85 -22.00 -5.82
CA GLU A 153 11.63 -23.17 -6.25
C GLU A 153 11.00 -24.49 -5.76
N GLU A 154 10.60 -24.56 -4.49
CA GLU A 154 9.97 -25.74 -3.88
C GLU A 154 8.62 -26.10 -4.51
N ARG A 155 7.83 -25.11 -4.94
CA ARG A 155 6.56 -25.35 -5.64
C ARG A 155 6.75 -25.89 -7.05
N GLY A 156 7.94 -25.71 -7.66
CA GLY A 156 8.28 -26.23 -8.98
C GLY A 156 7.40 -25.71 -10.13
N GLY A 157 6.73 -24.57 -9.94
CA GLY A 157 5.85 -23.95 -10.93
C GLY A 157 6.62 -23.07 -11.92
N PRO A 158 5.93 -22.49 -12.91
CA PRO A 158 6.55 -21.59 -13.90
C PRO A 158 6.83 -20.17 -13.34
N LEU A 159 6.34 -19.86 -12.15
CA LEU A 159 6.54 -18.58 -11.48
C LEU A 159 7.87 -18.60 -10.71
N ASP A 160 8.73 -17.63 -11.00
CA ASP A 160 10.01 -17.43 -10.33
C ASP A 160 10.03 -16.10 -9.55
N ILE A 161 10.76 -16.06 -8.43
CA ILE A 161 10.98 -14.88 -7.58
C ILE A 161 12.48 -14.72 -7.39
N SER A 162 13.04 -13.54 -7.69
CA SER A 162 14.48 -13.31 -7.52
C SER A 162 14.81 -12.54 -6.25
N ALA A 163 15.41 -13.23 -5.26
CA ALA A 163 15.90 -12.59 -4.05
C ALA A 163 17.06 -11.63 -4.35
N ARG A 164 17.96 -12.01 -5.26
CA ARG A 164 19.08 -11.15 -5.71
C ARG A 164 18.61 -9.90 -6.45
N GLY A 165 17.43 -9.97 -7.08
CA GLY A 165 16.79 -8.84 -7.73
C GLY A 165 16.02 -7.92 -6.78
N ALA A 166 15.97 -8.23 -5.47
CA ALA A 166 15.29 -7.41 -4.49
C ALA A 166 15.90 -6.01 -4.42
N ILE A 167 15.04 -4.99 -4.39
CA ILE A 167 15.43 -3.61 -4.19
C ILE A 167 14.74 -3.11 -2.93
N THR A 168 15.52 -2.52 -2.04
CA THR A 168 15.03 -1.86 -0.84
C THR A 168 15.28 -0.35 -0.92
N GLU A 169 14.33 0.45 -0.47
CA GLU A 169 14.48 1.88 -0.37
C GLU A 169 13.67 2.47 0.79
N GLN A 170 14.13 3.62 1.29
CA GLN A 170 13.40 4.34 2.32
C GLN A 170 12.19 5.03 1.73
N ILE A 171 11.08 4.92 2.45
CA ILE A 171 9.83 5.61 2.15
C ILE A 171 9.36 6.35 3.39
N TRP A 172 8.55 7.38 3.19
CA TRP A 172 7.83 8.04 4.26
C TRP A 172 6.37 7.63 4.19
N THR A 173 5.95 6.73 5.06
CA THR A 173 4.58 6.22 5.01
C THR A 173 3.63 7.28 5.55
N TYR A 174 2.85 7.89 4.64
CA TYR A 174 1.89 8.96 4.93
C TYR A 174 2.51 10.18 5.62
N ASP A 175 3.69 10.60 5.18
CA ASP A 175 4.44 11.77 5.69
C ASP A 175 4.80 11.75 7.21
N ARG A 176 4.65 10.60 7.88
CA ARG A 176 4.68 10.54 9.36
C ARG A 176 5.78 9.67 9.94
N VAL A 177 5.89 8.44 9.46
CA VAL A 177 6.75 7.41 10.07
C VAL A 177 7.75 6.85 9.06
N PRO A 178 8.97 6.51 9.52
CA PRO A 178 9.98 5.92 8.65
C PRO A 178 9.51 4.54 8.18
N GLY A 179 9.67 4.29 6.88
CA GLY A 179 9.37 3.00 6.29
C GLY A 179 10.46 2.52 5.34
N LEU A 180 10.41 1.22 5.03
CA LEU A 180 11.17 0.61 3.96
C LEU A 180 10.22 -0.04 2.96
N ARG A 181 10.38 0.28 1.69
CA ARG A 181 9.78 -0.46 0.58
C ARG A 181 10.77 -1.48 0.09
N MET A 182 10.34 -2.72 -0.03
CA MET A 182 11.04 -3.78 -0.76
C MET A 182 10.22 -4.18 -1.98
N VAL A 183 10.83 -4.22 -3.15
CA VAL A 183 10.23 -4.82 -4.34
C VAL A 183 10.95 -6.12 -4.71
N LEU A 184 10.18 -7.19 -4.85
CA LEU A 184 10.65 -8.50 -5.28
C LEU A 184 10.22 -8.75 -6.73
N PRO A 185 11.14 -8.81 -7.70
CA PRO A 185 10.80 -9.10 -9.07
C PRO A 185 10.34 -10.56 -9.20
N TRP A 186 9.30 -10.74 -10.01
CA TRP A 186 8.79 -12.05 -10.39
C TRP A 186 8.76 -12.21 -11.91
N SER A 187 8.86 -13.44 -12.38
CA SER A 187 8.80 -13.75 -13.81
C SER A 187 8.05 -15.04 -14.10
N VAL A 188 7.50 -15.13 -15.30
CA VAL A 188 6.93 -16.35 -15.87
C VAL A 188 7.44 -16.46 -17.31
N PRO A 189 7.97 -17.63 -17.74
CA PRO A 189 8.46 -17.80 -19.10
C PRO A 189 7.46 -17.35 -20.17
N GLY A 190 7.95 -16.56 -21.12
CA GLY A 190 7.17 -16.06 -22.26
C GLY A 190 6.27 -14.85 -21.96
N ARG A 191 6.13 -14.42 -20.70
CA ARG A 191 5.25 -13.31 -20.30
C ARG A 191 6.06 -12.12 -19.78
N PRO A 192 5.52 -10.89 -19.87
CA PRO A 192 6.04 -9.77 -19.10
C PRO A 192 6.06 -10.13 -17.61
N GLY A 193 7.17 -9.83 -16.93
CA GLY A 193 7.28 -10.02 -15.48
C GLY A 193 6.55 -8.92 -14.70
N GLY A 194 6.80 -8.87 -13.41
CA GLY A 194 6.31 -7.80 -12.54
C GLY A 194 7.06 -7.77 -11.22
N GLN A 195 6.49 -7.09 -10.23
CA GLN A 195 7.05 -7.00 -8.89
C GLN A 195 5.98 -7.25 -7.84
N VAL A 196 6.38 -7.83 -6.71
CA VAL A 196 5.61 -7.78 -5.47
C VAL A 196 6.21 -6.69 -4.60
N GLN A 197 5.41 -5.71 -4.23
CA GLN A 197 5.80 -4.66 -3.31
C GLN A 197 5.46 -5.07 -1.87
N LEU A 198 6.41 -4.85 -0.96
CA LEU A 198 6.26 -5.00 0.47
C LEU A 198 6.67 -3.69 1.15
N ASP A 199 5.77 -3.10 1.91
CA ASP A 199 6.04 -1.88 2.67
C ASP A 199 6.09 -2.20 4.16
N PHE A 200 7.17 -1.76 4.82
CA PHE A 200 7.42 -2.00 6.23
C PHE A 200 7.44 -0.66 6.96
N VAL A 201 6.49 -0.48 7.87
CA VAL A 201 6.39 0.71 8.72
C VAL A 201 7.01 0.41 10.07
N PHE A 202 7.92 1.28 10.52
CA PHE A 202 8.59 1.16 11.82
C PHE A 202 8.03 2.19 12.80
N ASN A 203 8.12 1.86 14.09
CA ASN A 203 7.72 2.74 15.20
C ASN A 203 6.23 3.16 15.25
N GLU A 204 5.39 2.63 14.34
CA GLU A 204 3.94 2.78 14.39
C GLU A 204 3.37 2.04 15.60
N LYS A 205 2.54 2.74 16.38
CA LYS A 205 1.87 2.18 17.55
C LYS A 205 0.48 1.68 17.16
N LEU A 206 0.16 0.45 17.54
CA LEU A 206 -1.14 -0.15 17.26
C LEU A 206 -2.16 0.28 18.33
N ALA A 207 -3.21 1.01 17.93
CA ALA A 207 -4.31 1.39 18.81
C ALA A 207 -5.13 0.19 19.31
N GLN A 208 -5.02 -0.95 18.61
CA GLN A 208 -5.64 -2.22 18.96
C GLN A 208 -4.66 -3.35 18.67
N ALA A 209 -4.64 -4.38 19.52
CA ALA A 209 -3.80 -5.55 19.32
C ALA A 209 -4.13 -6.25 17.98
N PRO A 210 -3.13 -6.79 17.27
CA PRO A 210 -3.37 -7.54 16.04
C PRO A 210 -4.01 -8.90 16.33
N GLU A 211 -4.78 -9.40 15.39
CA GLU A 211 -5.47 -10.69 15.47
C GLU A 211 -5.00 -11.63 14.36
N PRO A 212 -4.98 -12.96 14.61
CA PRO A 212 -4.69 -13.93 13.56
C PRO A 212 -5.80 -13.92 12.51
N VAL A 213 -5.43 -13.70 11.25
CA VAL A 213 -6.36 -13.72 10.10
C VAL A 213 -5.91 -14.78 9.10
N GLN A 214 -6.86 -15.62 8.68
CA GLN A 214 -6.65 -16.57 7.60
C GLN A 214 -6.97 -15.92 6.25
N LEU A 215 -5.98 -15.89 5.37
CA LEU A 215 -6.05 -15.30 4.03
C LEU A 215 -6.38 -16.36 2.98
N PRO A 216 -6.82 -15.95 1.76
CA PRO A 216 -6.93 -16.86 0.64
C PRO A 216 -5.65 -17.69 0.45
N GLY A 217 -5.80 -19.00 0.20
CA GLY A 217 -4.68 -19.93 0.17
C GLY A 217 -4.29 -20.54 1.52
N GLY A 218 -4.99 -20.19 2.60
CA GLY A 218 -4.87 -20.86 3.90
C GLY A 218 -3.75 -20.34 4.80
N VAL A 219 -3.05 -19.28 4.37
CA VAL A 219 -2.00 -18.62 5.15
C VAL A 219 -2.63 -17.89 6.34
N VAL A 220 -2.05 -18.05 7.53
CA VAL A 220 -2.46 -17.33 8.75
C VAL A 220 -1.36 -16.35 9.14
N VAL A 221 -1.73 -15.10 9.37
CA VAL A 221 -0.82 -14.01 9.79
C VAL A 221 -1.44 -13.19 10.90
N GLN A 222 -0.60 -12.53 11.71
CA GLN A 222 -1.06 -11.45 12.57
C GLN A 222 -1.44 -10.26 11.69
N ALA A 223 -2.65 -9.71 11.87
CA ALA A 223 -3.16 -8.64 11.06
C ALA A 223 -3.92 -7.59 11.87
N ALA A 224 -4.01 -6.38 11.32
CA ALA A 224 -4.91 -5.35 11.81
C ALA A 224 -6.37 -5.83 11.68
N THR A 225 -7.21 -5.47 12.64
CA THR A 225 -8.65 -5.77 12.57
C THR A 225 -9.33 -4.88 11.51
N PRO A 226 -10.58 -5.21 11.10
CA PRO A 226 -11.36 -4.31 10.23
C PRO A 226 -11.56 -2.92 10.85
N ALA A 227 -11.81 -2.84 12.15
CA ALA A 227 -12.04 -1.58 12.85
C ALA A 227 -10.77 -0.72 12.93
N LEU A 228 -9.60 -1.33 13.18
CA LEU A 228 -8.32 -0.61 13.17
C LEU A 228 -7.98 -0.13 11.76
N SER A 229 -8.25 -0.95 10.75
CA SER A 229 -8.04 -0.57 9.34
C SER A 229 -8.92 0.61 8.93
N LEU A 230 -10.18 0.63 9.38
CA LEU A 230 -11.08 1.76 9.18
C LEU A 230 -10.61 3.01 9.92
N ALA A 231 -10.21 2.88 11.19
CA ALA A 231 -9.70 4.00 11.99
C ALA A 231 -8.50 4.68 11.29
N TRP A 232 -7.57 3.88 10.77
CA TRP A 232 -6.42 4.38 10.04
C TRP A 232 -6.79 5.06 8.72
N LYS A 233 -7.75 4.52 7.96
CA LYS A 233 -8.17 5.15 6.70
C LYS A 233 -8.84 6.50 6.94
N VAL A 234 -9.70 6.59 7.96
CA VAL A 234 -10.30 7.86 8.37
C VAL A 234 -9.22 8.86 8.78
N MET A 235 -8.25 8.41 9.56
CA MET A 235 -7.10 9.21 9.96
C MET A 235 -6.29 9.70 8.75
N TRP A 236 -5.89 8.83 7.81
CA TRP A 236 -5.17 9.25 6.59
C TRP A 236 -5.93 10.27 5.75
N LEU A 237 -7.23 10.04 5.57
CA LEU A 237 -8.08 10.95 4.81
C LEU A 237 -8.14 12.36 5.41
N VAL A 238 -7.99 12.49 6.73
CA VAL A 238 -8.07 13.77 7.45
C VAL A 238 -6.70 14.40 7.69
N SER A 239 -5.67 13.59 7.99
CA SER A 239 -4.38 14.09 8.47
C SER A 239 -3.29 14.18 7.40
N ASP A 240 -3.40 13.42 6.32
CA ASP A 240 -2.30 13.34 5.35
C ASP A 240 -2.33 14.54 4.40
N SER A 241 -1.15 14.93 3.93
CA SER A 241 -1.02 16.02 2.94
C SER A 241 -1.60 15.63 1.57
N TYR A 242 -1.71 14.33 1.30
CA TYR A 242 -2.12 13.75 0.02
C TYR A 242 -3.09 12.57 0.20
N PRO A 243 -4.31 12.82 0.71
CA PRO A 243 -5.27 11.76 0.97
C PRO A 243 -5.75 11.12 -0.34
N GLN A 244 -5.70 9.78 -0.40
CA GLN A 244 -5.91 9.05 -1.65
C GLN A 244 -7.35 8.55 -1.80
N GLY A 245 -7.89 8.59 -3.03
CA GLY A 245 -9.24 8.09 -3.32
C GLY A 245 -9.45 6.61 -2.98
N LYS A 246 -8.40 5.79 -3.04
CA LYS A 246 -8.44 4.38 -2.61
C LYS A 246 -8.77 4.23 -1.12
N ASP A 247 -8.30 5.15 -0.28
CA ASP A 247 -8.57 5.13 1.15
C ASP A 247 -10.01 5.56 1.45
N LEU A 248 -10.55 6.51 0.69
CA LEU A 248 -11.98 6.87 0.75
C LEU A 248 -12.86 5.68 0.35
N TYR A 249 -12.55 5.03 -0.76
CA TYR A 249 -13.28 3.84 -1.23
C TYR A 249 -13.29 2.75 -0.16
N ASP A 250 -12.11 2.38 0.35
CA ASP A 250 -11.97 1.33 1.33
C ASP A 250 -12.63 1.70 2.67
N ALA A 251 -12.53 2.96 3.12
CA ALA A 251 -13.14 3.44 4.36
C ALA A 251 -14.67 3.35 4.31
N VAL A 252 -15.29 3.74 3.19
CA VAL A 252 -16.75 3.64 3.02
C VAL A 252 -17.20 2.20 3.15
N LEU A 253 -16.56 1.28 2.42
CA LEU A 253 -16.97 -0.13 2.44
C LEU A 253 -16.74 -0.78 3.80
N LEU A 254 -15.68 -0.40 4.52
CA LEU A 254 -15.44 -0.86 5.88
C LEU A 254 -16.47 -0.29 6.85
N ALA A 255 -16.77 1.01 6.80
CA ALA A 255 -17.71 1.67 7.70
C ALA A 255 -19.15 1.14 7.54
N GLU A 256 -19.54 0.75 6.33
CA GLU A 256 -20.85 0.14 6.07
C GLU A 256 -21.00 -1.28 6.65
N ARG A 257 -19.90 -1.94 7.01
CA ARG A 257 -19.90 -3.34 7.48
C ARG A 257 -19.40 -3.54 8.90
N CYS A 258 -18.57 -2.63 9.39
CA CYS A 258 -17.91 -2.74 10.69
C CYS A 258 -18.14 -1.46 11.49
N PRO A 259 -18.70 -1.55 12.70
CA PRO A 259 -18.79 -0.38 13.57
C PRO A 259 -17.39 0.07 13.98
N LEU A 260 -17.17 1.38 14.01
CA LEU A 260 -15.96 2.00 14.50
C LEU A 260 -16.23 2.62 15.87
N PRO A 261 -15.69 2.07 16.97
CA PRO A 261 -15.82 2.71 18.27
C PRO A 261 -15.09 4.05 18.29
N TRP A 262 -15.70 5.10 18.86
CA TRP A 262 -15.07 6.42 18.96
C TRP A 262 -13.68 6.34 19.61
N ALA A 263 -13.56 5.57 20.69
CA ALA A 263 -12.30 5.43 21.43
C ALA A 263 -11.16 4.87 20.57
N LEU A 264 -11.46 4.02 19.58
CA LEU A 264 -10.46 3.48 18.66
C LEU A 264 -10.04 4.52 17.62
N LEU A 265 -11.02 5.26 17.07
CA LEU A 265 -10.74 6.36 16.15
C LEU A 265 -9.87 7.43 16.82
N ASP A 266 -10.27 7.90 18.01
CA ASP A 266 -9.54 8.88 18.80
C ASP A 266 -8.13 8.40 19.17
N ALA A 267 -7.98 7.10 19.52
CA ALA A 267 -6.66 6.52 19.77
C ALA A 267 -5.78 6.52 18.52
N ALA A 268 -6.32 6.22 17.33
CA ALA A 268 -5.56 6.25 16.08
C ALA A 268 -5.00 7.66 15.78
N PHE A 269 -5.83 8.70 15.91
CA PHE A 269 -5.38 10.09 15.76
C PHE A 269 -4.31 10.48 16.79
N ARG A 270 -4.52 10.16 18.08
CA ARG A 270 -3.56 10.46 19.15
C ARG A 270 -2.20 9.79 18.95
N LEU A 271 -2.17 8.59 18.37
CA LEU A 271 -0.93 7.86 18.12
C LEU A 271 -0.20 8.32 16.86
N ALA A 272 -0.92 8.93 15.91
CA ALA A 272 -0.34 9.44 14.68
C ALA A 272 0.28 10.83 14.78
N GLU A 273 -0.20 11.67 15.70
CA GLU A 273 0.39 12.99 15.90
C GLU A 273 1.71 12.91 16.65
N ALA A 274 2.74 13.57 16.11
CA ALA A 274 4.01 13.78 16.80
C ALA A 274 3.88 14.96 17.78
N GLU A 275 4.27 14.74 19.03
CA GLU A 275 4.55 15.82 19.99
C GLU A 275 5.40 16.93 19.32
N PRO A 276 5.06 18.24 19.49
CA PRO A 276 4.33 18.83 20.60
C PRO A 276 2.98 19.49 20.22
N TYR A 277 2.39 19.15 19.08
CA TYR A 277 1.13 19.78 18.66
C TYR A 277 -0.05 19.26 19.51
N PRO A 278 -0.98 20.14 19.92
CA PRO A 278 -2.14 19.70 20.69
C PRO A 278 -3.02 18.82 19.81
N VAL A 279 -3.24 17.58 20.26
CA VAL A 279 -4.15 16.63 19.59
C VAL A 279 -5.53 17.25 19.47
N ARG A 280 -5.89 17.61 18.24
CA ARG A 280 -7.24 18.05 17.93
C ARG A 280 -8.10 16.81 17.75
N GLN A 281 -9.23 16.76 18.46
CA GLN A 281 -10.22 15.71 18.23
C GLN A 281 -10.82 15.86 16.83
N VAL A 282 -10.75 14.79 16.04
CA VAL A 282 -11.41 14.70 14.72
C VAL A 282 -12.90 14.99 14.84
N GLN A 283 -13.45 15.76 13.91
CA GLN A 283 -14.86 16.11 13.85
C GLN A 283 -15.50 15.60 12.56
N MET A 284 -16.83 15.42 12.55
CA MET A 284 -17.57 15.12 11.32
C MET A 284 -17.29 16.14 10.21
N ALA A 285 -17.13 17.42 10.56
CA ALA A 285 -16.80 18.48 9.62
C ALA A 285 -15.42 18.32 8.95
N ASP A 286 -14.50 17.57 9.55
CA ASP A 286 -13.21 17.25 8.91
C ASP A 286 -13.41 16.26 7.76
N LEU A 287 -14.32 15.30 7.93
CA LEU A 287 -14.68 14.34 6.89
C LEU A 287 -15.41 14.99 5.72
N GLU A 288 -16.27 15.97 5.98
CA GLU A 288 -16.95 16.73 4.93
C GLU A 288 -15.96 17.45 4.00
N GLN A 289 -14.83 17.94 4.56
CA GLN A 289 -13.82 18.67 3.82
C GLN A 289 -13.03 17.78 2.85
N ILE A 290 -12.99 16.45 3.05
CA ILE A 290 -12.29 15.48 2.19
C ILE A 290 -12.65 15.67 0.71
N ARG A 291 -13.91 16.04 0.42
CA ARG A 291 -14.38 16.31 -0.96
C ARG A 291 -13.51 17.31 -1.71
N ALA A 292 -12.93 18.28 -1.02
CA ALA A 292 -12.20 19.36 -1.65
C ALA A 292 -10.79 18.94 -2.11
N TYR A 293 -10.21 17.91 -1.51
CA TYR A 293 -8.78 17.64 -1.64
C TYR A 293 -8.40 16.15 -1.80
N VAL A 294 -9.35 15.21 -1.70
CA VAL A 294 -9.04 13.79 -1.95
C VAL A 294 -8.70 13.55 -3.41
N GLU A 295 -7.61 12.84 -3.65
CA GLU A 295 -7.11 12.49 -4.99
C GLU A 295 -7.96 11.35 -5.59
N TRP A 296 -9.14 11.70 -6.12
CA TRP A 296 -10.11 10.74 -6.67
C TRP A 296 -9.77 10.31 -8.10
N GLU A 297 -9.21 11.22 -8.89
CA GLU A 297 -8.88 11.00 -10.29
C GLU A 297 -7.81 9.92 -10.47
N ASP A 298 -6.83 9.87 -9.56
CA ASP A 298 -5.81 8.83 -9.54
C ASP A 298 -6.40 7.46 -9.21
N PHE A 299 -7.34 7.40 -8.26
CA PHE A 299 -8.08 6.17 -7.96
C PHE A 299 -8.91 5.70 -9.15
N GLN A 300 -9.62 6.59 -9.84
CA GLN A 300 -10.38 6.26 -11.04
C GLN A 300 -9.49 5.78 -12.20
N ARG A 301 -8.28 6.30 -12.32
CA ARG A 301 -7.33 5.84 -13.34
C ARG A 301 -6.82 4.43 -13.07
N GLU A 302 -6.57 4.11 -11.79
CA GLU A 302 -6.10 2.80 -11.38
C GLU A 302 -7.22 1.74 -11.38
N TYR A 303 -8.44 2.13 -11.00
CA TYR A 303 -9.60 1.25 -10.91
C TYR A 303 -10.81 1.82 -11.66
N PRO A 304 -10.77 1.93 -13.01
CA PRO A 304 -11.83 2.55 -13.80
C PRO A 304 -13.19 1.84 -13.70
N GLN A 305 -13.21 0.59 -13.27
CA GLN A 305 -14.41 -0.20 -13.01
C GLN A 305 -15.03 0.05 -11.62
N LEU A 306 -14.33 0.75 -10.72
CA LEU A 306 -14.74 0.95 -9.33
C LEU A 306 -15.01 2.42 -9.03
N GLY A 307 -16.14 2.69 -8.36
CA GLY A 307 -16.52 4.04 -7.95
C GLY A 307 -16.87 4.93 -9.15
N THR A 308 -17.84 5.82 -8.99
CA THR A 308 -18.25 6.72 -10.09
C THR A 308 -18.37 8.18 -9.65
N ASP A 309 -18.56 8.42 -8.36
CA ASP A 309 -18.82 9.74 -7.81
C ASP A 309 -18.18 9.88 -6.43
N ARG A 310 -17.12 10.70 -6.34
CA ARG A 310 -16.42 11.04 -5.11
C ARG A 310 -17.39 11.53 -4.03
N ASP A 311 -18.32 12.41 -4.40
CA ASP A 311 -19.19 13.08 -3.43
C ASP A 311 -20.20 12.09 -2.84
N ALA A 312 -20.71 11.17 -3.65
CA ALA A 312 -21.54 10.07 -3.16
C ALA A 312 -20.80 9.16 -2.16
N TYR A 313 -19.49 8.93 -2.34
CA TYR A 313 -18.70 8.15 -1.38
C TYR A 313 -18.49 8.91 -0.08
N VAL A 314 -18.23 10.22 -0.12
CA VAL A 314 -18.13 11.01 1.12
C VAL A 314 -19.48 11.06 1.85
N ASP A 315 -20.62 11.19 1.14
CA ASP A 315 -21.95 11.13 1.77
C ASP A 315 -22.18 9.81 2.51
N ARG A 316 -21.84 8.69 1.86
CA ARG A 316 -21.94 7.36 2.46
C ARG A 316 -21.03 7.22 3.68
N LEU A 317 -19.80 7.73 3.62
CA LEU A 317 -18.87 7.71 4.76
C LEU A 317 -19.44 8.45 5.96
N LEU A 318 -19.99 9.66 5.73
CA LEU A 318 -20.59 10.48 6.79
C LEU A 318 -21.78 9.77 7.45
N VAL A 319 -22.66 9.17 6.65
CA VAL A 319 -23.81 8.40 7.16
C VAL A 319 -23.34 7.19 7.97
N ALA A 320 -22.38 6.42 7.46
CA ALA A 320 -21.88 5.22 8.11
C ALA A 320 -21.13 5.52 9.41
N LEU A 321 -20.42 6.65 9.48
CA LEU A 321 -19.65 7.04 10.67
C LEU A 321 -20.46 7.88 11.67
N ALA A 322 -21.65 8.36 11.35
CA ALA A 322 -22.47 9.16 12.27
C ALA A 322 -22.63 8.52 13.68
N PRO A 323 -22.85 7.19 13.83
CA PRO A 323 -22.87 6.55 15.15
C PRO A 323 -21.57 6.72 15.95
N THR A 324 -20.41 6.61 15.30
CA THR A 324 -19.09 6.81 15.92
C THR A 324 -18.99 8.19 16.57
N PHE A 325 -19.44 9.24 15.89
CA PHE A 325 -19.35 10.60 16.41
C PHE A 325 -20.43 10.96 17.43
N MET A 326 -21.53 10.18 17.51
CA MET A 326 -22.49 10.31 18.62
C MET A 326 -21.94 9.77 19.95
N GLU A 327 -20.94 8.89 19.91
CA GLU A 327 -20.24 8.39 21.10
C GLU A 327 -19.15 9.37 21.59
N ALA A 328 -18.81 10.39 20.80
CA ALA A 328 -17.77 11.34 21.14
C ALA A 328 -18.13 12.09 22.45
N PRO A 329 -17.18 12.25 23.39
CA PRO A 329 -17.43 13.05 24.58
C PRO A 329 -17.75 14.49 24.17
N GLU A 330 -18.70 15.13 24.86
CA GLU A 330 -18.98 16.56 24.65
C GLU A 330 -17.67 17.34 24.82
N ALA A 331 -17.33 18.15 23.80
CA ALA A 331 -16.16 19.00 23.84
C ALA A 331 -16.22 19.89 25.09
N GLN A 332 -15.30 19.68 26.03
CA GLN A 332 -15.14 20.59 27.16
C GLN A 332 -14.67 21.94 26.59
N SER A 333 -15.53 22.93 26.73
CA SER A 333 -15.39 24.29 26.18
C SER A 333 -14.25 25.08 26.83
#